data_AF-A0A660ZUY6-F1
#
_entry.id   AF-A0A660ZUY6-F1
#
_cell.length_a   1.000
_cell.length_b   1.000
_cell.length_c   1.000
_cell.angle_alpha   90.00
_cell.angle_beta   90.00
_cell.angle_gamma   90.00
#
_symmetry.space_group_name_H-M   'P 1'
#
loop_
_entity.id
_entity.type
_entity.pdbx_description
1 polymer ?
#
loop_
_entity_poly.entity_id
_entity_poly.type
_entity_poly.pdbx_seq_one_letter_code
_entity_poly.pdbx_strand_id
1 'polypeptide(L)'
;PFFFAPSADRRATLTTGSIFAPGRIPRSGMNVASRDSLARPWDVHAERLLECTDCHSSVNNPAHFAESSETRPQHLRYDARRMDIGEYLLQPSHEFARGRSAQTTARRDLDDSMRRCESCHQAEAAHDWLPYRDRHLMGLQCEACHVPEQFGTTLANIDWTILDRDGEPIRRYRGTTGDPDDPRTLVEAYRPVLLPRADASGQTRLTPHNLVTSWFWVDGSTGAPVSRKRLEHAFLTGDGFHSSMLKALDATGDGKVSASEQGLYNPHQVNVLAARLEEVGVSDPQIRGEIQPFGTHHGVATGRWATRDCRSCHGEGSRTTEEFWLADFAPGGVMPEPVGDSGVEFAGELKISECGHVVYQPDPKLAGLYLFGTSRAAWADSIGRLTVLLVLAGVFLHAGLRLILAQASRREERS
;
A
#
# COMPACT_ATOMS: atom_id res chain seq x y z
N PRO A 1 8.20 -9.07 -23.02
CA PRO A 1 6.96 -8.41 -22.56
C PRO A 1 6.78 -7.06 -23.28
N PHE A 2 5.68 -6.96 -24.02
CA PHE A 2 5.20 -5.73 -24.63
C PHE A 2 4.87 -4.70 -23.56
N PHE A 3 4.79 -3.43 -23.95
CA PHE A 3 4.33 -2.34 -23.11
C PHE A 3 3.08 -2.72 -22.29
N PHE A 4 3.14 -2.50 -20.98
CA PHE A 4 2.04 -2.78 -20.06
C PHE A 4 1.33 -1.51 -19.63
N ALA A 5 0.45 -1.01 -20.50
CA ALA A 5 -0.52 0.01 -20.10
C ALA A 5 -1.42 -0.54 -18.97
N PRO A 6 -1.75 0.28 -17.97
CA PRO A 6 -2.69 -0.09 -16.92
C PRO A 6 -4.10 -0.24 -17.51
N SER A 7 -4.68 -1.44 -17.43
CA SER A 7 -6.02 -1.72 -17.95
C SER A 7 -6.85 -2.59 -17.01
N ALA A 8 -8.17 -2.55 -17.15
CA ALA A 8 -9.08 -3.39 -16.36
C ALA A 8 -8.79 -4.89 -16.56
N ASP A 9 -8.41 -5.31 -17.77
CA ASP A 9 -8.01 -6.69 -18.09
C ASP A 9 -6.69 -7.09 -17.41
N ARG A 10 -5.87 -6.10 -17.01
CA ARG A 10 -4.59 -6.29 -16.31
C ARG A 10 -4.68 -5.79 -14.88
N ARG A 11 -5.67 -6.31 -14.16
CA ARG A 11 -6.03 -5.85 -12.81
C ARG A 11 -4.84 -5.75 -11.86
N ALA A 12 -3.94 -6.73 -11.83
CA ALA A 12 -2.78 -6.71 -10.93
C ALA A 12 -1.84 -5.52 -11.18
N THR A 13 -1.58 -5.20 -12.46
CA THR A 13 -0.80 -4.02 -12.84
C THR A 13 -1.56 -2.74 -12.54
N LEU A 14 -2.85 -2.69 -12.91
CA LEU A 14 -3.70 -1.53 -12.67
C LEU A 14 -3.76 -1.17 -11.17
N THR A 15 -3.90 -2.15 -10.28
CA THR A 15 -4.16 -1.87 -8.86
C THR A 15 -2.93 -1.89 -7.95
N THR A 16 -1.84 -2.57 -8.35
CA THR A 16 -0.62 -2.70 -7.52
C THR A 16 0.68 -2.51 -8.29
N GLY A 17 0.63 -2.14 -9.57
CA GLY A 17 1.81 -2.07 -10.43
C GLY A 17 2.53 -3.41 -10.63
N SER A 18 1.95 -4.50 -10.15
CA SER A 18 2.56 -5.81 -10.22
C SER A 18 2.53 -6.35 -11.65
N ILE A 19 3.65 -6.93 -12.07
CA ILE A 19 3.78 -7.62 -13.35
C ILE A 19 4.26 -9.04 -13.06
N PHE A 20 3.40 -10.03 -13.28
CA PHE A 20 3.75 -11.44 -13.16
C PHE A 20 4.26 -11.96 -14.51
N ALA A 21 5.58 -11.94 -14.69
CA ALA A 21 6.21 -12.39 -15.94
C ALA A 21 7.63 -12.93 -15.72
N PRO A 22 8.06 -13.96 -16.47
CA PRO A 22 9.40 -14.54 -16.36
C PRO A 22 10.49 -13.65 -16.98
N GLY A 23 10.10 -12.72 -17.86
CA GLY A 23 11.03 -11.84 -18.56
C GLY A 23 11.80 -10.94 -17.59
N ARG A 24 13.04 -10.59 -17.94
CA ARG A 24 13.83 -9.63 -17.17
C ARG A 24 13.47 -8.19 -17.53
N ILE A 25 13.45 -7.31 -16.53
CA ILE A 25 13.17 -5.88 -16.68
C ILE A 25 14.05 -5.24 -17.78
N PRO A 26 15.37 -5.49 -17.87
CA PRO A 26 16.24 -4.86 -18.88
C PRO A 26 16.06 -5.43 -20.29
N ARG A 27 15.23 -6.47 -20.44
CA ARG A 27 14.88 -7.06 -21.73
C ARG A 27 13.41 -6.81 -22.09
N SER A 28 12.71 -6.00 -21.31
CA SER A 28 11.32 -5.61 -21.60
C SER A 28 11.26 -4.53 -22.67
N GLY A 29 10.12 -4.35 -23.32
CA GLY A 29 9.87 -3.20 -24.21
C GLY A 29 9.49 -1.92 -23.45
N MET A 30 9.54 -1.91 -22.12
CA MET A 30 9.14 -0.77 -21.29
C MET A 30 10.29 0.19 -21.07
N ASN A 31 10.00 1.50 -21.09
CA ASN A 31 10.95 2.55 -20.75
C ASN A 31 11.08 2.69 -19.22
N VAL A 32 11.80 1.76 -18.59
CA VAL A 32 11.96 1.73 -17.13
C VAL A 32 13.14 2.60 -16.68
N ALA A 33 12.94 3.43 -15.67
CA ALA A 33 14.00 4.21 -15.06
C ALA A 33 15.10 3.30 -14.47
N SER A 34 16.37 3.67 -14.66
CA SER A 34 17.52 2.88 -14.22
C SER A 34 17.51 1.43 -14.70
N ARG A 35 16.92 1.15 -15.88
CA ARG A 35 16.76 -0.20 -16.46
C ARG A 35 18.01 -1.07 -16.38
N ASP A 36 19.19 -0.50 -16.65
CA ASP A 36 20.44 -1.24 -16.71
C ASP A 36 20.92 -1.76 -15.34
N SER A 37 20.47 -1.16 -14.22
CA SER A 37 20.77 -1.63 -12.87
C SER A 37 19.80 -2.72 -12.38
N LEU A 38 18.68 -2.93 -13.09
CA LEU A 38 17.59 -3.81 -12.68
C LEU A 38 17.67 -5.19 -13.35
N ALA A 39 18.79 -5.90 -13.21
CA ALA A 39 19.02 -7.22 -13.82
C ALA A 39 18.21 -8.40 -13.21
N ARG A 40 16.95 -8.17 -12.83
CA ARG A 40 16.02 -9.13 -12.24
C ARG A 40 14.82 -9.45 -13.16
N PRO A 41 14.14 -10.60 -12.94
CA PRO A 41 12.82 -10.82 -13.52
C PRO A 41 11.80 -9.82 -12.96
N TRP A 42 10.68 -9.67 -13.66
CA TRP A 42 9.50 -8.99 -13.12
C TRP A 42 9.02 -9.70 -11.84
N ASP A 43 8.88 -11.03 -11.92
CA ASP A 43 8.59 -11.88 -10.78
C ASP A 43 9.46 -13.15 -10.79
N VAL A 44 10.13 -13.44 -9.67
CA VAL A 44 10.98 -14.64 -9.57
C VAL A 44 10.19 -15.94 -9.69
N HIS A 45 8.96 -15.99 -9.18
CA HIS A 45 8.14 -17.20 -9.25
C HIS A 45 7.79 -17.51 -10.71
N ALA A 46 7.45 -16.50 -11.49
CA ALA A 46 7.25 -16.65 -12.94
C ALA A 46 8.55 -17.09 -13.64
N GLU A 47 9.72 -16.50 -13.30
CA GLU A 47 11.03 -16.93 -13.85
C GLU A 47 11.34 -18.41 -13.53
N ARG A 48 10.82 -18.92 -12.40
CA ARG A 48 10.95 -20.32 -11.96
C ARG A 48 9.81 -21.22 -12.41
N LEU A 49 9.01 -20.77 -13.37
CA LEU A 49 7.91 -21.54 -13.99
C LEU A 49 6.78 -21.89 -13.01
N LEU A 50 6.61 -21.13 -11.94
CA LEU A 50 5.36 -21.18 -11.18
C LEU A 50 4.27 -20.47 -11.97
N GLU A 51 3.11 -21.10 -12.02
CA GLU A 51 1.91 -20.63 -12.71
C GLU A 51 0.88 -20.10 -11.70
N CYS A 52 -0.13 -19.39 -12.19
CA CYS A 52 -1.18 -18.83 -11.33
C CYS A 52 -1.85 -19.90 -10.46
N THR A 53 -2.07 -21.11 -11.01
CA THR A 53 -2.76 -22.22 -10.34
C THR A 53 -1.93 -22.89 -9.24
N ASP A 54 -0.61 -22.69 -9.20
CA ASP A 54 0.22 -23.24 -8.12
C ASP A 54 -0.06 -22.54 -6.78
N CYS A 55 -0.44 -21.26 -6.85
CA CYS A 55 -0.85 -20.43 -5.71
C CYS A 55 -2.38 -20.35 -5.60
N HIS A 56 -3.06 -20.08 -6.71
CA HIS A 56 -4.52 -19.97 -6.82
C HIS A 56 -5.17 -21.27 -7.28
N SER A 57 -4.81 -22.39 -6.64
CA SER A 57 -5.37 -23.69 -6.97
C SER A 57 -6.87 -23.75 -6.68
N SER A 58 -7.62 -24.55 -7.44
CA SER A 58 -8.99 -24.88 -7.06
C SER A 58 -9.03 -25.43 -5.63
N VAL A 59 -9.99 -24.98 -4.82
CA VAL A 59 -10.02 -25.28 -3.38
C VAL A 59 -10.22 -26.76 -3.05
N ASN A 60 -10.78 -27.54 -3.99
CA ASN A 60 -10.92 -28.99 -3.85
C ASN A 60 -9.89 -29.79 -4.67
N ASN A 61 -8.85 -29.13 -5.21
CA ASN A 61 -7.82 -29.84 -5.97
C ASN A 61 -7.02 -30.78 -5.05
N PRO A 62 -7.01 -32.10 -5.31
CA PRO A 62 -6.41 -33.09 -4.42
C PRO A 62 -4.87 -33.07 -4.39
N ALA A 63 -4.21 -32.45 -5.38
CA ALA A 63 -2.76 -32.25 -5.40
C ALA A 63 -2.34 -31.07 -4.52
N HIS A 64 -3.22 -30.08 -4.37
CA HIS A 64 -2.98 -28.88 -3.59
C HIS A 64 -3.74 -28.89 -2.25
N PHE A 65 -4.44 -29.97 -1.93
CA PHE A 65 -5.11 -30.16 -0.65
C PHE A 65 -4.10 -30.01 0.51
N ALA A 66 -4.31 -28.97 1.31
CA ALA A 66 -3.62 -28.76 2.56
C ALA A 66 -4.66 -28.81 3.67
N GLU A 67 -4.53 -29.77 4.58
CA GLU A 67 -5.43 -29.93 5.71
C GLU A 67 -5.35 -28.69 6.62
N SER A 68 -6.48 -28.04 6.88
CA SER A 68 -6.55 -27.03 7.94
C SER A 68 -6.29 -27.73 9.29
N SER A 69 -5.45 -27.13 10.12
CA SER A 69 -5.24 -27.58 11.50
C SER A 69 -6.51 -27.52 12.35
N GLU A 70 -7.50 -26.73 11.94
CA GLU A 70 -8.79 -26.60 12.62
C GLU A 70 -9.75 -27.77 12.32
N THR A 71 -9.73 -28.27 11.08
CA THR A 71 -10.63 -29.33 10.62
C THR A 71 -10.01 -30.72 10.76
N ARG A 72 -8.68 -30.80 10.86
CA ARG A 72 -7.99 -32.06 11.06
C ARG A 72 -8.15 -32.55 12.50
N PRO A 73 -8.63 -33.79 12.72
CA PRO A 73 -8.64 -34.38 14.05
C PRO A 73 -7.26 -34.31 14.70
N GLN A 74 -7.17 -33.81 15.95
CA GLN A 74 -5.89 -33.52 16.62
C GLN A 74 -4.95 -34.73 16.74
N HIS A 75 -5.48 -35.96 16.68
CA HIS A 75 -4.70 -37.19 16.74
C HIS A 75 -4.11 -37.63 15.38
N LEU A 76 -4.52 -37.00 14.28
CA LEU A 76 -4.02 -37.30 12.94
C LEU A 76 -2.88 -36.35 12.58
N ARG A 77 -1.74 -36.94 12.18
CA ARG A 77 -0.65 -36.19 11.52
C ARG A 77 -0.91 -35.96 10.03
N TYR A 78 -1.77 -36.79 9.44
CA TYR A 78 -2.17 -36.80 8.03
C TYR A 78 -3.57 -37.39 7.92
N ASP A 79 -4.44 -36.74 7.15
CA ASP A 79 -5.81 -37.16 6.86
C ASP A 79 -5.92 -37.65 5.41
N ALA A 80 -6.02 -38.96 5.23
CA ALA A 80 -6.11 -39.56 3.90
C ALA A 80 -7.43 -39.27 3.17
N ARG A 81 -8.43 -38.65 3.84
CA ARG A 81 -9.77 -38.37 3.28
C ARG A 81 -9.78 -37.14 2.37
N ARG A 82 -9.05 -37.21 1.25
CA ARG A 82 -9.14 -36.24 0.17
C ARG A 82 -9.96 -36.79 -0.99
N MET A 83 -10.52 -35.89 -1.78
CA MET A 83 -11.18 -36.23 -3.05
C MET A 83 -10.22 -37.03 -3.95
N ASP A 84 -10.72 -38.09 -4.59
CA ASP A 84 -9.92 -38.82 -5.58
C ASP A 84 -9.72 -37.96 -6.85
N ILE A 85 -8.64 -38.18 -7.58
CA ILE A 85 -8.39 -37.43 -8.82
C ILE A 85 -9.49 -37.65 -9.87
N GLY A 86 -10.06 -38.85 -9.96
CA GLY A 86 -11.17 -39.16 -10.84
C GLY A 86 -12.44 -38.40 -10.45
N GLU A 87 -12.71 -38.25 -9.15
CA GLU A 87 -13.84 -37.47 -8.64
C GLU A 87 -13.65 -35.97 -8.90
N TYR A 88 -12.44 -35.44 -8.68
CA TYR A 88 -12.12 -34.05 -9.00
C TYR A 88 -12.30 -33.73 -10.48
N LEU A 89 -11.94 -34.64 -11.38
CA LEU A 89 -12.15 -34.44 -12.83
C LEU A 89 -13.64 -34.37 -13.22
N LEU A 90 -14.52 -35.02 -12.44
CA LEU A 90 -15.96 -34.96 -12.66
C LEU A 90 -16.59 -33.71 -12.04
N GLN A 91 -16.04 -33.22 -10.91
CA GLN A 91 -16.61 -32.11 -10.14
C GLN A 91 -15.52 -31.17 -9.60
N PRO A 92 -14.78 -30.46 -10.47
CA PRO A 92 -13.82 -29.46 -10.01
C PRO A 92 -14.57 -28.26 -9.45
N SER A 93 -14.10 -27.74 -8.32
CA SER A 93 -14.58 -26.45 -7.82
C SER A 93 -14.03 -25.35 -8.72
N HIS A 94 -14.89 -24.42 -9.16
CA HIS A 94 -14.47 -23.21 -9.86
C HIS A 94 -14.12 -22.06 -8.90
N GLU A 95 -13.97 -22.41 -7.63
CA GLU A 95 -13.58 -21.50 -6.57
C GLU A 95 -12.10 -21.72 -6.30
N PHE A 96 -11.33 -20.64 -6.37
CA PHE A 96 -9.88 -20.68 -6.29
C PHE A 96 -9.41 -20.16 -4.94
N ALA A 97 -8.32 -20.77 -4.45
CA ALA A 97 -7.64 -20.30 -3.27
C ALA A 97 -7.20 -18.84 -3.47
N ARG A 98 -7.44 -18.00 -2.47
CA ARG A 98 -7.21 -16.55 -2.56
C ARG A 98 -6.70 -15.99 -1.25
N GLY A 99 -6.02 -14.85 -1.35
CA GLY A 99 -5.77 -14.01 -0.19
C GLY A 99 -7.03 -13.22 0.20
N ARG A 100 -6.99 -12.62 1.38
CA ARG A 100 -7.99 -11.62 1.77
C ARG A 100 -7.83 -10.35 0.96
N SER A 101 -8.94 -9.71 0.59
CA SER A 101 -8.95 -8.47 -0.20
C SER A 101 -10.16 -7.59 0.11
N ALA A 102 -9.95 -6.26 0.12
CA ALA A 102 -11.00 -5.26 0.29
C ALA A 102 -11.94 -5.11 -0.92
N GLN A 103 -11.72 -5.83 -2.03
CA GLN A 103 -12.45 -5.60 -3.28
C GLN A 103 -13.70 -6.44 -3.45
N THR A 104 -13.92 -7.42 -2.58
CA THR A 104 -15.07 -8.31 -2.72
C THR A 104 -15.46 -8.92 -1.40
N THR A 105 -16.77 -8.92 -1.16
CA THR A 105 -17.41 -9.63 -0.06
C THR A 105 -17.83 -11.05 -0.48
N ALA A 106 -17.62 -11.43 -1.75
CA ALA A 106 -17.93 -12.75 -2.24
C ALA A 106 -16.91 -13.77 -1.71
N ARG A 107 -17.43 -14.91 -1.25
CA ARG A 107 -16.67 -16.06 -0.73
C ARG A 107 -15.63 -15.66 0.32
N ARG A 108 -16.03 -14.86 1.31
CA ARG A 108 -15.19 -14.50 2.48
C ARG A 108 -14.72 -15.73 3.26
N ASP A 109 -15.44 -16.84 3.17
CA ASP A 109 -15.02 -18.14 3.70
C ASP A 109 -13.73 -18.69 3.05
N LEU A 110 -13.35 -18.17 1.88
CA LEU A 110 -12.11 -18.52 1.18
C LEU A 110 -11.00 -17.48 1.36
N ASP A 111 -11.21 -16.42 2.13
CA ASP A 111 -10.13 -15.47 2.41
C ASP A 111 -8.99 -16.17 3.14
N ASP A 112 -7.76 -15.88 2.71
CA ASP A 112 -6.52 -16.46 3.23
C ASP A 112 -6.41 -18.00 3.07
N SER A 113 -7.14 -18.57 2.11
CA SER A 113 -7.02 -19.99 1.71
C SER A 113 -5.81 -20.28 0.82
N MET A 114 -5.22 -19.24 0.20
CA MET A 114 -4.01 -19.36 -0.61
C MET A 114 -2.80 -19.74 0.25
N ARG A 115 -1.90 -20.57 -0.30
CA ARG A 115 -0.61 -20.86 0.34
C ARG A 115 0.18 -19.59 0.62
N ARG A 116 0.87 -19.57 1.75
CA ARG A 116 1.78 -18.47 2.13
C ARG A 116 3.22 -18.81 1.77
N CYS A 117 4.10 -17.82 1.87
CA CYS A 117 5.52 -17.99 1.58
C CYS A 117 6.13 -19.15 2.39
N GLU A 118 5.76 -19.26 3.67
CA GLU A 118 6.25 -20.27 4.61
C GLU A 118 5.74 -21.69 4.30
N SER A 119 4.72 -21.83 3.43
CA SER A 119 4.28 -23.14 2.95
C SER A 119 5.28 -23.80 2.00
N CYS A 120 6.17 -23.01 1.38
CA CYS A 120 7.17 -23.48 0.41
C CYS A 120 8.60 -23.12 0.81
N HIS A 121 8.81 -22.02 1.53
CA HIS A 121 10.12 -21.49 1.90
C HIS A 121 10.41 -21.70 3.39
N GLN A 122 11.65 -22.07 3.70
CA GLN A 122 12.17 -22.11 5.07
C GLN A 122 13.03 -20.87 5.31
N ALA A 123 12.53 -19.93 6.10
CA ALA A 123 13.21 -18.66 6.34
C ALA A 123 14.54 -18.87 7.08
N GLU A 124 14.60 -19.86 7.97
CA GLU A 124 15.74 -20.17 8.80
C GLU A 124 16.97 -20.63 8.01
N ALA A 125 16.77 -21.15 6.80
CA ALA A 125 17.84 -21.69 5.97
C ALA A 125 18.61 -20.62 5.17
N ALA A 126 18.11 -19.39 5.08
CA ALA A 126 18.64 -18.38 4.14
C ALA A 126 18.81 -16.96 4.72
N HIS A 127 18.33 -16.69 5.95
CA HIS A 127 18.26 -15.35 6.54
C HIS A 127 19.21 -15.12 7.73
N ASP A 128 20.36 -15.79 7.78
CA ASP A 128 21.36 -15.61 8.86
C ASP A 128 21.96 -14.20 8.91
N TRP A 129 21.85 -13.45 7.81
CA TRP A 129 22.28 -12.06 7.73
C TRP A 129 21.37 -11.10 8.52
N LEU A 130 20.12 -11.49 8.82
CA LEU A 130 19.11 -10.62 9.40
C LEU A 130 19.21 -10.62 10.94
N PRO A 131 19.60 -9.49 11.57
CA PRO A 131 19.66 -9.41 13.03
C PRO A 131 18.29 -9.60 13.65
N TYR A 132 18.22 -10.30 14.79
CA TYR A 132 16.94 -10.60 15.46
C TYR A 132 15.88 -11.14 14.49
N ARG A 133 16.28 -12.10 13.63
CA ARG A 133 15.45 -12.69 12.55
C ARG A 133 14.01 -12.97 13.00
N ASP A 134 13.84 -13.63 14.13
CA ASP A 134 12.52 -14.03 14.63
C ASP A 134 11.63 -12.81 14.92
N ARG A 135 12.20 -11.70 15.41
CA ARG A 135 11.44 -10.45 15.63
C ARG A 135 11.00 -9.82 14.32
N HIS A 136 11.82 -9.90 13.27
CA HIS A 136 11.42 -9.43 11.95
C HIS A 136 10.31 -10.31 11.36
N LEU A 137 10.44 -11.63 11.43
CA LEU A 137 9.42 -12.56 10.93
C LEU A 137 8.10 -12.48 11.71
N MET A 138 8.14 -12.06 12.98
CA MET A 138 6.93 -11.78 13.76
C MET A 138 6.24 -10.47 13.38
N GLY A 139 6.97 -9.47 12.90
CA GLY A 139 6.44 -8.13 12.62
C GLY A 139 6.25 -7.80 11.14
N LEU A 140 6.94 -8.51 10.25
CA LEU A 140 6.96 -8.25 8.80
C LEU A 140 6.50 -9.50 8.04
N GLN A 141 5.61 -9.28 7.08
CA GLN A 141 5.28 -10.28 6.09
C GLN A 141 6.41 -10.37 5.06
N CYS A 142 6.67 -11.56 4.47
CA CYS A 142 7.84 -11.80 3.61
C CYS A 142 7.94 -10.78 2.46
N GLU A 143 6.79 -10.39 1.91
CA GLU A 143 6.62 -9.42 0.84
C GLU A 143 7.12 -8.02 1.24
N ALA A 144 7.14 -7.66 2.52
CA ALA A 144 7.71 -6.39 2.97
C ALA A 144 9.18 -6.27 2.54
N CYS A 145 9.96 -7.35 2.55
CA CYS A 145 11.36 -7.36 2.10
C CYS A 145 11.52 -7.81 0.64
N HIS A 146 10.68 -8.74 0.19
CA HIS A 146 10.79 -9.35 -1.14
C HIS A 146 10.01 -8.63 -2.24
N VAL A 147 9.16 -7.68 -1.88
CA VAL A 147 8.42 -6.81 -2.80
C VAL A 147 8.71 -5.35 -2.42
N PRO A 148 9.96 -4.89 -2.55
CA PRO A 148 10.35 -3.58 -2.04
C PRO A 148 9.78 -2.43 -2.87
N GLU A 149 9.70 -2.63 -4.18
CA GLU A 149 9.31 -1.65 -5.18
C GLU A 149 8.58 -2.36 -6.33
N GLN A 150 7.66 -1.65 -6.96
CA GLN A 150 6.90 -2.09 -8.13
C GLN A 150 7.23 -1.22 -9.34
N PHE A 151 7.33 -1.86 -10.50
CA PHE A 151 7.78 -1.25 -11.76
C PHE A 151 6.69 -1.26 -12.83
N GLY A 152 5.43 -1.20 -12.41
CA GLY A 152 4.29 -1.04 -13.31
C GLY A 152 3.54 0.24 -12.98
N THR A 153 3.01 0.88 -14.02
CA THR A 153 2.09 2.00 -13.88
C THR A 153 0.81 1.53 -13.20
N THR A 154 0.42 2.17 -12.11
CA THR A 154 -0.74 1.75 -11.30
C THR A 154 -1.60 2.94 -10.91
N LEU A 155 -2.89 2.69 -10.68
CA LEU A 155 -3.81 3.70 -10.18
C LEU A 155 -3.33 4.24 -8.83
N ALA A 156 -3.40 5.56 -8.73
CA ALA A 156 -3.21 6.28 -7.49
C ALA A 156 -4.54 6.77 -6.95
N ASN A 157 -5.32 7.43 -7.81
CA ASN A 157 -6.65 7.88 -7.49
C ASN A 157 -7.57 7.96 -8.72
N ILE A 158 -8.86 7.98 -8.43
CA ILE A 158 -9.95 8.12 -9.40
C ILE A 158 -10.89 9.20 -8.87
N ASP A 159 -11.08 10.26 -9.64
CA ASP A 159 -12.02 11.33 -9.31
C ASP A 159 -13.25 11.26 -10.23
N TRP A 160 -14.37 10.82 -9.67
CA TRP A 160 -15.69 10.81 -10.31
C TRP A 160 -16.48 12.10 -10.04
N THR A 161 -15.91 13.07 -9.32
CA THR A 161 -16.60 14.33 -9.05
C THR A 161 -16.72 15.20 -10.29
N ILE A 162 -15.86 14.97 -11.29
CA ILE A 162 -15.89 15.52 -12.64
C ILE A 162 -15.71 14.34 -13.63
N LEU A 163 -16.20 14.52 -14.86
CA LEU A 163 -15.93 13.61 -15.97
C LEU A 163 -15.07 14.30 -17.03
N ASP A 164 -14.30 13.53 -17.79
CA ASP A 164 -13.75 14.00 -19.05
C ASP A 164 -14.82 14.03 -20.16
N ARG A 165 -14.38 14.34 -21.39
CA ARG A 165 -15.28 14.44 -22.54
C ARG A 165 -15.85 13.09 -23.00
N ASP A 166 -15.20 11.99 -22.63
CA ASP A 166 -15.62 10.63 -22.95
C ASP A 166 -16.55 10.05 -21.85
N GLY A 167 -16.89 10.87 -20.85
CA GLY A 167 -17.72 10.45 -19.71
C GLY A 167 -16.97 9.56 -18.74
N GLU A 168 -15.64 9.53 -18.79
CA GLU A 168 -14.78 8.78 -17.89
C GLU A 168 -14.35 9.64 -16.69
N PRO A 169 -14.08 9.03 -15.53
CA PRO A 169 -13.54 9.74 -14.39
C PRO A 169 -12.09 10.16 -14.66
N ILE A 170 -11.66 11.19 -13.94
CA ILE A 170 -10.29 11.65 -13.99
C ILE A 170 -9.41 10.66 -13.22
N ARG A 171 -8.52 9.97 -13.93
CA ARG A 171 -7.59 9.00 -13.34
C ARG A 171 -6.21 9.62 -13.18
N ARG A 172 -5.56 9.32 -12.06
CA ARG A 172 -4.15 9.60 -11.83
C ARG A 172 -3.42 8.32 -11.51
N TYR A 173 -2.21 8.23 -12.02
CA TYR A 173 -1.36 7.06 -11.92
C TYR A 173 -0.10 7.39 -11.13
N ARG A 174 0.51 6.36 -10.55
CA ARG A 174 1.84 6.39 -9.93
C ARG A 174 2.71 5.30 -10.53
N GLY A 175 4.01 5.39 -10.22
CA GLY A 175 5.02 4.53 -10.84
C GLY A 175 5.32 4.94 -12.28
N THR A 176 5.00 6.17 -12.66
CA THR A 176 5.23 6.66 -14.02
C THR A 176 5.29 8.18 -14.11
N THR A 177 6.04 8.69 -15.09
CA THR A 177 6.06 10.08 -15.52
C THR A 177 5.70 10.14 -17.01
N GLY A 178 4.52 10.67 -17.32
CA GLY A 178 3.98 10.77 -18.68
C GLY A 178 2.59 10.14 -18.82
N ASP A 179 2.13 10.00 -20.06
CA ASP A 179 0.85 9.39 -20.41
C ASP A 179 0.93 7.86 -20.24
N PRO A 180 0.14 7.23 -19.35
CA PRO A 180 0.17 5.78 -19.13
C PRO A 180 -0.09 4.93 -20.38
N ASP A 181 -0.66 5.49 -21.45
CA ASP A 181 -0.92 4.81 -22.71
C ASP A 181 0.16 5.03 -23.79
N ASP A 182 1.11 5.96 -23.57
CA ASP A 182 2.25 6.17 -24.48
C ASP A 182 3.37 5.16 -24.19
N PRO A 183 3.83 4.35 -25.16
CA PRO A 183 4.92 3.40 -24.97
C PRO A 183 6.27 4.03 -24.56
N ARG A 184 6.44 5.34 -24.75
CA ARG A 184 7.65 6.10 -24.36
C ARG A 184 7.61 6.57 -22.92
N THR A 185 6.47 6.44 -22.25
CA THR A 185 6.28 6.90 -20.88
C THR A 185 7.28 6.25 -19.94
N LEU A 186 7.92 7.09 -19.13
CA LEU A 186 8.94 6.65 -18.20
C LEU A 186 8.27 5.94 -17.05
N VAL A 187 8.61 4.68 -16.84
CA VAL A 187 8.12 3.87 -15.73
C VAL A 187 9.13 3.95 -14.61
N GLU A 188 8.67 4.41 -13.45
CA GLU A 188 9.49 4.62 -12.27
C GLU A 188 9.04 3.66 -11.17
N ALA A 189 9.98 3.27 -10.32
CA ALA A 189 9.65 2.41 -9.20
C ALA A 189 8.78 3.19 -8.21
N TYR A 190 7.70 2.59 -7.73
CA TYR A 190 7.00 3.10 -6.54
C TYR A 190 7.09 2.08 -5.40
N ARG A 191 7.09 2.58 -4.17
CA ARG A 191 7.15 1.75 -2.96
C ARG A 191 5.76 1.57 -2.39
N PRO A 192 5.24 0.34 -2.29
CA PRO A 192 4.00 0.08 -1.56
C PRO A 192 4.15 0.45 -0.09
N VAL A 193 3.11 1.07 0.48
CA VAL A 193 3.06 1.39 1.91
C VAL A 193 2.88 0.12 2.74
N LEU A 194 3.49 0.09 3.92
CA LEU A 194 3.36 -1.03 4.84
C LEU A 194 2.20 -0.79 5.81
N LEU A 195 1.17 -1.64 5.76
CA LEU A 195 0.03 -1.59 6.67
C LEU A 195 -0.03 -2.82 7.58
N PRO A 196 -0.38 -2.67 8.86
CA PRO A 196 -0.68 -3.79 9.73
C PRO A 196 -1.87 -4.59 9.21
N ARG A 197 -1.70 -5.91 9.17
CA ARG A 197 -2.72 -6.86 8.77
C ARG A 197 -2.65 -8.10 9.64
N ALA A 198 -3.79 -8.50 10.21
CA ALA A 198 -3.93 -9.78 10.88
C ALA A 198 -4.08 -10.91 9.84
N ASP A 199 -3.27 -11.95 9.97
CA ASP A 199 -3.43 -13.19 9.23
C ASP A 199 -4.56 -14.07 9.82
N ALA A 200 -4.80 -15.24 9.22
CA ALA A 200 -5.81 -16.20 9.69
C ALA A 200 -5.55 -16.72 11.12
N SER A 201 -4.31 -16.62 11.63
CA SER A 201 -3.97 -16.99 13.00
C SER A 201 -4.17 -15.84 14.01
N GLY A 202 -4.56 -14.66 13.54
CA GLY A 202 -4.69 -13.45 14.35
C GLY A 202 -3.35 -12.75 14.60
N GLN A 203 -2.25 -13.18 13.99
CA GLN A 203 -0.98 -12.49 14.09
C GLN A 203 -0.96 -11.29 13.14
N THR A 204 -0.71 -10.11 13.70
CA THR A 204 -0.60 -8.87 12.91
C THR A 204 0.83 -8.67 12.42
N ARG A 205 1.00 -8.48 11.11
CA ARG A 205 2.28 -8.17 10.46
C ARG A 205 2.12 -7.00 9.49
N LEU A 206 3.19 -6.25 9.26
CA LEU A 206 3.25 -5.26 8.19
C LEU A 206 3.29 -5.93 6.82
N THR A 207 2.36 -5.53 5.96
CA THR A 207 2.20 -6.07 4.62
C THR A 207 2.16 -4.92 3.60
N PRO A 208 2.83 -5.05 2.43
CA PRO A 208 2.84 -4.01 1.40
C PRO A 208 1.48 -3.87 0.71
N HIS A 209 1.03 -2.62 0.57
CA HIS A 209 -0.22 -2.24 -0.10
C HIS A 209 -0.02 -1.07 -1.05
N ASN A 210 -0.74 -1.09 -2.17
CA ASN A 210 -1.06 0.14 -2.89
C ASN A 210 -2.38 0.70 -2.35
N LEU A 211 -2.44 2.00 -2.11
CA LEU A 211 -3.68 2.67 -1.70
C LEU A 211 -4.27 3.40 -2.91
N VAL A 212 -5.43 2.97 -3.37
CA VAL A 212 -6.17 3.67 -4.43
C VAL A 212 -7.28 4.47 -3.79
N THR A 213 -7.28 5.78 -4.01
CA THR A 213 -8.29 6.68 -3.47
C THR A 213 -9.33 7.01 -4.52
N SER A 214 -10.61 6.99 -4.14
CA SER A 214 -11.71 7.38 -5.04
C SER A 214 -12.53 8.49 -4.43
N TRP A 215 -12.82 9.55 -5.18
CA TRP A 215 -13.83 10.54 -4.83
C TRP A 215 -15.03 10.42 -5.75
N PHE A 216 -16.22 10.51 -5.19
CA PHE A 216 -17.46 10.37 -5.94
C PHE A 216 -18.62 11.09 -5.26
N TRP A 217 -19.65 11.39 -6.04
CA TRP A 217 -20.90 11.94 -5.54
C TRP A 217 -21.79 10.83 -4.97
N VAL A 218 -22.46 11.13 -3.86
CA VAL A 218 -23.57 10.34 -3.31
C VAL A 218 -24.82 11.19 -3.25
N ASP A 219 -25.98 10.53 -3.36
CA ASP A 219 -27.26 11.12 -2.99
C ASP A 219 -27.37 11.16 -1.46
N GLY A 220 -27.44 12.34 -0.85
CA GLY A 220 -27.44 12.53 0.60
C GLY A 220 -28.66 11.92 1.31
N SER A 221 -29.77 11.72 0.60
CA SER A 221 -30.97 11.10 1.17
C SER A 221 -30.86 9.58 1.30
N THR A 222 -30.12 8.93 0.38
CA THR A 222 -29.99 7.47 0.33
C THR A 222 -28.60 6.95 0.69
N GLY A 223 -27.58 7.81 0.63
CA GLY A 223 -26.17 7.44 0.71
C GLY A 223 -25.64 6.67 -0.51
N ALA A 224 -26.45 6.50 -1.57
CA ALA A 224 -26.07 5.71 -2.74
C ALA A 224 -25.14 6.51 -3.67
N PRO A 225 -24.08 5.89 -4.24
CA PRO A 225 -23.25 6.52 -5.25
C PRO A 225 -24.05 6.95 -6.48
N VAL A 226 -23.79 8.15 -7.00
CA VAL A 226 -24.40 8.65 -8.23
C VAL A 226 -23.83 7.88 -9.42
N SER A 227 -24.69 7.24 -10.20
CA SER A 227 -24.28 6.43 -11.36
C SER A 227 -23.60 7.28 -12.44
N ARG A 228 -22.64 6.70 -13.17
CA ARG A 228 -22.00 7.33 -14.36
C ARG A 228 -23.02 7.94 -15.33
N LYS A 229 -24.08 7.20 -15.70
CA LYS A 229 -25.13 7.69 -16.60
C LYS A 229 -25.77 9.00 -16.11
N ARG A 230 -25.90 9.17 -14.79
CA ARG A 230 -26.46 10.38 -14.18
C ARG A 230 -25.44 11.51 -14.15
N LEU A 231 -24.18 11.22 -13.88
CA LEU A 231 -23.07 12.19 -14.00
C LEU A 231 -22.95 12.71 -15.45
N GLU A 232 -23.01 11.84 -16.45
CA GLU A 232 -22.99 12.22 -17.87
C GLU A 232 -24.16 13.15 -18.21
N HIS A 233 -25.38 12.79 -17.79
CA HIS A 233 -26.57 13.62 -18.00
C HIS A 233 -26.50 14.98 -17.29
N ALA A 234 -25.81 15.05 -16.15
CA ALA A 234 -25.60 16.29 -15.41
C ALA A 234 -24.52 17.16 -16.07
N PHE A 235 -23.37 16.59 -16.38
CA PHE A 235 -22.15 17.33 -16.66
C PHE A 235 -21.88 17.54 -18.15
N LEU A 236 -22.45 16.72 -19.02
CA LEU A 236 -22.19 16.74 -20.47
C LEU A 236 -23.43 17.17 -21.26
N THR A 237 -23.21 17.83 -22.39
CA THR A 237 -24.27 18.22 -23.34
C THR A 237 -23.71 18.25 -24.76
N GLY A 238 -24.33 17.50 -25.67
CA GLY A 238 -23.81 17.33 -27.04
C GLY A 238 -22.36 16.82 -27.01
N ASP A 239 -21.47 17.55 -27.65
CA ASP A 239 -20.05 17.19 -27.80
C ASP A 239 -19.13 17.79 -26.71
N GLY A 240 -19.68 18.30 -25.60
CA GLY A 240 -18.87 18.97 -24.58
C GLY A 240 -19.52 19.07 -23.21
N PHE A 241 -18.90 19.90 -22.36
CA PHE A 241 -19.40 20.19 -21.02
C PHE A 241 -20.69 21.02 -21.07
N HIS A 242 -21.59 20.76 -20.13
CA HIS A 242 -22.73 21.63 -19.87
C HIS A 242 -22.24 23.06 -19.55
N SER A 243 -23.01 24.08 -19.94
CA SER A 243 -22.57 25.48 -19.86
C SER A 243 -22.24 25.94 -18.43
N SER A 244 -22.99 25.46 -17.43
CA SER A 244 -22.70 25.71 -16.02
C SER A 244 -21.36 25.10 -15.57
N MET A 245 -21.05 23.90 -16.05
CA MET A 245 -19.79 23.20 -15.76
C MET A 245 -18.61 23.94 -16.37
N LEU A 246 -18.72 24.29 -17.65
CA LEU A 246 -17.68 25.03 -18.36
C LEU A 246 -17.35 26.32 -17.62
N LYS A 247 -18.37 27.10 -17.23
CA LYS A 247 -18.18 28.36 -16.51
C LYS A 247 -17.53 28.19 -15.12
N ALA A 248 -17.78 27.06 -14.45
CA ALA A 248 -17.20 26.79 -13.14
C ALA A 248 -15.77 26.26 -13.20
N LEU A 249 -15.42 25.52 -14.26
CA LEU A 249 -14.13 24.83 -14.38
C LEU A 249 -13.11 25.59 -15.23
N ASP A 250 -13.54 26.36 -16.24
CA ASP A 250 -12.68 27.17 -17.12
C ASP A 250 -12.09 28.37 -16.37
N ALA A 251 -11.03 28.09 -15.62
CA ALA A 251 -10.32 29.09 -14.83
C ALA A 251 -9.50 30.05 -15.70
N THR A 252 -9.09 29.59 -16.89
CA THR A 252 -8.31 30.39 -17.85
C THR A 252 -9.17 31.29 -18.75
N GLY A 253 -10.47 31.00 -18.86
CA GLY A 253 -11.44 31.75 -19.66
C GLY A 253 -11.29 31.53 -21.17
N ASP A 254 -10.69 30.41 -21.59
CA ASP A 254 -10.42 30.11 -23.01
C ASP A 254 -11.56 29.35 -23.70
N GLY A 255 -12.64 29.08 -22.97
CA GLY A 255 -13.81 28.34 -23.43
C GLY A 255 -13.63 26.82 -23.42
N LYS A 256 -12.59 26.29 -22.77
CA LYS A 256 -12.32 24.86 -22.65
C LYS A 256 -11.98 24.51 -21.19
N VAL A 257 -12.04 23.21 -20.90
CA VAL A 257 -11.54 22.65 -19.62
C VAL A 257 -10.30 21.82 -19.95
N SER A 258 -9.14 22.35 -19.58
CA SER A 258 -7.84 21.68 -19.70
C SER A 258 -7.63 20.64 -18.59
N ALA A 259 -6.61 19.79 -18.71
CA ALA A 259 -6.30 18.77 -17.71
C ALA A 259 -6.03 19.34 -16.30
N SER A 260 -5.47 20.55 -16.20
CA SER A 260 -5.25 21.26 -14.94
C SER A 260 -6.54 21.80 -14.31
N GLU A 261 -7.57 22.03 -15.12
CA GLU A 261 -8.87 22.56 -14.69
C GLU A 261 -9.88 21.45 -14.32
N GLN A 262 -9.54 20.18 -14.60
CA GLN A 262 -10.34 19.00 -14.27
C GLN A 262 -10.21 18.63 -12.78
N GLY A 263 -10.73 19.49 -11.90
CA GLY A 263 -10.75 19.28 -10.45
C GLY A 263 -11.67 20.23 -9.70
N LEU A 264 -12.15 19.82 -8.53
CA LEU A 264 -12.94 20.66 -7.61
C LEU A 264 -12.06 21.25 -6.52
N TYR A 265 -11.45 22.38 -6.82
CA TYR A 265 -10.45 23.06 -5.99
C TYR A 265 -11.07 24.05 -4.99
N ASN A 266 -12.31 24.49 -5.19
CA ASN A 266 -12.94 25.50 -4.34
C ASN A 266 -14.46 25.30 -4.14
N PRO A 267 -15.07 25.93 -3.12
CA PRO A 267 -16.50 25.75 -2.82
C PRO A 267 -17.45 26.21 -3.93
N HIS A 268 -17.06 27.19 -4.77
CA HIS A 268 -17.91 27.64 -5.87
C HIS A 268 -18.11 26.52 -6.90
N GLN A 269 -17.02 25.82 -7.26
CA GLN A 269 -17.09 24.68 -8.18
C GLN A 269 -17.99 23.58 -7.63
N VAL A 270 -17.81 23.20 -6.35
CA VAL A 270 -18.65 22.19 -5.69
C VAL A 270 -20.12 22.57 -5.75
N ASN A 271 -20.47 23.82 -5.41
CA ASN A 271 -21.86 24.29 -5.40
C ASN A 271 -22.51 24.26 -6.79
N VAL A 272 -21.78 24.64 -7.84
CA VAL A 272 -22.30 24.60 -9.21
C VAL A 272 -22.58 23.17 -9.66
N LEU A 273 -21.67 22.25 -9.36
CA LEU A 273 -21.83 20.84 -9.71
C LEU A 273 -22.95 20.17 -8.92
N ALA A 274 -23.03 20.43 -7.61
CA ALA A 274 -24.10 19.94 -6.76
C ALA A 274 -25.47 20.43 -7.25
N ALA A 275 -25.62 21.74 -7.53
CA ALA A 275 -26.87 22.29 -8.07
C ALA A 275 -27.27 21.61 -9.39
N ARG A 276 -26.29 21.30 -10.25
CA ARG A 276 -26.57 20.58 -11.51
C ARG A 276 -27.01 19.12 -11.28
N LEU A 277 -26.45 18.46 -10.26
CA LEU A 277 -26.87 17.13 -9.86
C LEU A 277 -28.29 17.13 -9.29
N GLU A 278 -28.68 18.16 -8.55
CA GLU A 278 -30.05 18.35 -8.07
C GLU A 278 -31.05 18.50 -9.22
N GLU A 279 -30.70 19.28 -10.24
CA GLU A 279 -31.54 19.45 -11.44
C GLU A 279 -31.81 18.13 -12.19
N VAL A 280 -30.90 17.15 -12.08
CA VAL A 280 -31.07 15.81 -12.68
C VAL A 280 -31.56 14.75 -11.68
N GLY A 281 -32.04 15.18 -10.52
CA GLY A 281 -32.74 14.36 -9.54
C GLY A 281 -31.85 13.61 -8.54
N VAL A 282 -30.66 14.13 -8.24
CA VAL A 282 -29.86 13.70 -7.07
C VAL A 282 -30.25 14.55 -5.86
N SER A 283 -30.68 13.93 -4.77
CA SER A 283 -31.12 14.65 -3.57
C SER A 283 -29.93 14.94 -2.67
N ASP A 284 -29.74 16.20 -2.27
CA ASP A 284 -28.64 16.65 -1.40
C ASP A 284 -27.26 16.05 -1.82
N PRO A 285 -26.71 16.41 -2.99
CA PRO A 285 -25.50 15.79 -3.49
C PRO A 285 -24.30 16.07 -2.58
N GLN A 286 -23.64 15.01 -2.12
CA GLN A 286 -22.47 15.11 -1.26
C GLN A 286 -21.27 14.40 -1.90
N ILE A 287 -20.07 14.93 -1.71
CA ILE A 287 -18.84 14.25 -2.11
C ILE A 287 -18.42 13.29 -0.98
N ARG A 288 -18.05 12.06 -1.33
CA ARG A 288 -17.36 11.13 -0.45
C ARG A 288 -16.02 10.72 -1.04
N GLY A 289 -15.05 10.48 -0.16
CA GLY A 289 -13.74 9.94 -0.51
C GLY A 289 -13.52 8.60 0.18
N GLU A 290 -13.04 7.60 -0.54
CA GLU A 290 -12.74 6.27 -0.01
C GLU A 290 -11.32 5.82 -0.38
N ILE A 291 -10.62 5.17 0.55
CA ILE A 291 -9.30 4.57 0.32
C ILE A 291 -9.43 3.06 0.31
N GLN A 292 -9.13 2.46 -0.84
CA GLN A 292 -9.11 1.01 -1.00
C GLN A 292 -7.67 0.48 -0.99
N PRO A 293 -7.29 -0.36 -0.01
CA PRO A 293 -5.98 -0.98 0.04
C PRO A 293 -5.91 -2.23 -0.83
N PHE A 294 -4.86 -2.33 -1.66
CA PHE A 294 -4.57 -3.47 -2.51
C PHE A 294 -3.26 -4.13 -2.08
N GLY A 295 -3.35 -5.33 -1.49
CA GLY A 295 -2.19 -6.11 -1.07
C GLY A 295 -1.28 -6.46 -2.25
N THR A 296 0.02 -6.22 -2.10
CA THR A 296 1.00 -6.42 -3.16
C THR A 296 1.76 -7.74 -2.92
N HIS A 297 1.34 -8.80 -3.62
CA HIS A 297 1.87 -10.17 -3.45
C HIS A 297 2.68 -10.68 -4.65
N HIS A 298 2.71 -9.92 -5.74
CA HIS A 298 3.45 -10.23 -6.96
C HIS A 298 4.58 -9.23 -7.17
N GLY A 299 5.42 -9.46 -8.17
CA GLY A 299 6.65 -8.69 -8.37
C GLY A 299 7.75 -9.13 -7.40
N VAL A 300 7.74 -10.41 -6.99
CA VAL A 300 8.64 -10.94 -5.96
C VAL A 300 10.08 -10.94 -6.47
N ALA A 301 10.97 -10.34 -5.68
CA ALA A 301 12.39 -10.22 -5.93
C ALA A 301 13.17 -11.45 -5.44
N THR A 302 14.23 -11.82 -6.17
CA THR A 302 15.24 -12.73 -5.59
C THR A 302 15.99 -12.04 -4.45
N GLY A 303 16.66 -12.82 -3.59
CA GLY A 303 17.36 -12.31 -2.41
C GLY A 303 18.42 -11.22 -2.66
N ARG A 304 18.93 -11.06 -3.90
CA ARG A 304 19.83 -9.96 -4.27
C ARG A 304 19.12 -8.60 -4.32
N TRP A 305 17.85 -8.58 -4.72
CA TRP A 305 17.05 -7.36 -4.86
C TRP A 305 15.98 -7.22 -3.79
N ALA A 306 15.88 -8.19 -2.88
CA ALA A 306 15.14 -8.00 -1.64
C ALA A 306 15.85 -6.95 -0.76
N THR A 307 15.07 -6.22 0.03
CA THR A 307 15.60 -5.23 0.96
C THR A 307 16.54 -5.88 1.98
N ARG A 308 17.80 -5.44 2.01
CA ARG A 308 18.82 -5.82 3.00
C ARG A 308 19.48 -4.64 3.71
N ASP A 309 19.20 -3.41 3.27
CA ASP A 309 19.67 -2.21 3.95
C ASP A 309 18.72 -1.88 5.10
N CYS A 310 19.15 -2.08 6.34
CA CYS A 310 18.35 -1.83 7.53
C CYS A 310 17.79 -0.39 7.57
N ARG A 311 18.50 0.58 6.98
CA ARG A 311 18.07 1.98 6.96
C ARG A 311 16.81 2.21 6.13
N SER A 312 16.47 1.32 5.20
CA SER A 312 15.22 1.44 4.44
C SER A 312 13.98 1.31 5.31
N CYS A 313 14.09 0.73 6.51
CA CYS A 313 12.99 0.59 7.48
C CYS A 313 13.29 1.27 8.82
N HIS A 314 14.56 1.42 9.20
CA HIS A 314 14.97 2.03 10.47
C HIS A 314 15.50 3.47 10.34
N GLY A 315 15.65 4.00 9.12
CA GLY A 315 16.08 5.37 8.88
C GLY A 315 14.95 6.40 9.08
N GLU A 316 15.33 7.67 9.10
CA GLU A 316 14.37 8.77 8.94
C GLU A 316 13.80 8.76 7.53
N GLY A 317 12.49 9.01 7.38
CA GLY A 317 11.81 8.90 6.08
C GLY A 317 11.90 7.50 5.47
N SER A 318 11.95 6.46 6.31
CA SER A 318 12.00 5.07 5.88
C SER A 318 10.64 4.57 5.38
N ARG A 319 10.59 3.36 4.84
CA ARG A 319 9.35 2.70 4.40
C ARG A 319 8.26 2.56 5.47
N THR A 320 8.65 2.69 6.73
CA THR A 320 7.72 2.64 7.87
C THR A 320 7.23 4.00 8.34
N THR A 321 7.82 5.09 7.84
CA THR A 321 7.50 6.46 8.26
C THR A 321 7.48 7.46 7.10
N GLU A 322 7.67 7.05 5.85
CA GLU A 322 7.59 7.94 4.68
C GLU A 322 6.13 8.27 4.35
N GLU A 323 5.89 9.51 3.92
CA GLU A 323 4.57 9.91 3.45
C GLU A 323 4.23 9.16 2.16
N PHE A 324 3.03 8.58 2.13
CA PHE A 324 2.48 7.92 0.96
C PHE A 324 1.49 8.86 0.27
N TRP A 325 1.86 9.34 -0.92
CA TRP A 325 1.01 10.22 -1.73
C TRP A 325 -0.25 9.51 -2.22
N LEU A 326 -1.42 10.08 -1.95
CA LEU A 326 -2.73 9.56 -2.36
C LEU A 326 -3.29 10.33 -3.56
N ALA A 327 -3.29 11.67 -3.49
CA ALA A 327 -3.77 12.54 -4.56
C ALA A 327 -3.19 13.94 -4.48
N ASP A 328 -3.26 14.68 -5.59
CA ASP A 328 -2.76 16.06 -5.69
C ASP A 328 -3.59 17.05 -4.86
N PHE A 329 -4.87 16.77 -4.64
CA PHE A 329 -5.77 17.57 -3.81
C PHE A 329 -6.97 16.72 -3.36
N ALA A 330 -7.74 17.22 -2.41
CA ALA A 330 -9.02 16.65 -2.00
C ALA A 330 -10.18 17.40 -2.71
N PRO A 331 -10.92 16.78 -3.64
CA PRO A 331 -12.10 17.37 -4.25
C PRO A 331 -13.08 17.92 -3.21
N GLY A 332 -13.36 19.22 -3.31
CA GLY A 332 -14.23 19.92 -2.36
C GLY A 332 -13.71 19.97 -0.91
N GLY A 333 -12.42 19.70 -0.69
CA GLY A 333 -11.84 19.61 0.65
C GLY A 333 -12.26 18.35 1.44
N VAL A 334 -12.87 17.37 0.78
CA VAL A 334 -13.34 16.13 1.43
C VAL A 334 -12.18 15.15 1.60
N MET A 335 -11.76 14.95 2.85
CA MET A 335 -10.74 13.95 3.17
C MET A 335 -11.30 12.53 2.97
N PRO A 336 -10.54 11.63 2.33
CA PRO A 336 -10.99 10.27 2.09
C PRO A 336 -10.85 9.41 3.35
N GLU A 337 -11.72 8.41 3.49
CA GLU A 337 -11.70 7.47 4.61
C GLU A 337 -11.37 6.04 4.13
N PRO A 338 -10.64 5.23 4.90
CA PRO A 338 -10.44 3.82 4.58
C PRO A 338 -11.76 3.04 4.50
N VAL A 339 -11.88 2.14 3.52
CA VAL A 339 -13.04 1.24 3.47
C VAL A 339 -13.03 0.28 4.67
N GLY A 340 -14.17 0.20 5.36
CA GLY A 340 -14.28 -0.43 6.68
C GLY A 340 -14.12 -1.95 6.72
N ASP A 341 -14.23 -2.65 5.58
CA ASP A 341 -14.13 -4.10 5.48
C ASP A 341 -12.82 -4.59 4.84
N SER A 342 -11.81 -3.73 4.79
CA SER A 342 -10.53 -4.02 4.13
C SER A 342 -9.66 -5.07 4.86
N GLY A 343 -9.91 -5.31 6.15
CA GLY A 343 -9.12 -6.22 6.97
C GLY A 343 -7.67 -5.77 7.15
N VAL A 344 -7.40 -4.48 7.00
CA VAL A 344 -6.12 -3.83 7.30
C VAL A 344 -6.36 -2.65 8.25
N GLU A 345 -5.34 -2.33 9.04
CA GLU A 345 -5.40 -1.20 9.96
C GLU A 345 -4.63 -0.02 9.38
N PHE A 346 -5.21 1.18 9.45
CA PHE A 346 -4.53 2.41 9.07
C PHE A 346 -3.88 3.02 10.32
N ALA A 347 -2.73 2.46 10.69
CA ALA A 347 -1.93 2.92 11.81
C ALA A 347 -1.10 4.16 11.43
N GLY A 348 -1.75 5.31 11.32
CA GLY A 348 -1.13 6.56 10.91
C GLY A 348 -2.15 7.70 10.76
N GLU A 349 -1.74 8.77 10.10
CA GLU A 349 -2.57 9.96 9.89
C GLU A 349 -2.83 10.20 8.40
N LEU A 350 -4.08 10.53 8.07
CA LEU A 350 -4.46 11.08 6.77
C LEU A 350 -4.50 12.59 6.89
N LYS A 351 -3.70 13.28 6.08
CA LYS A 351 -3.58 14.74 6.16
C LYS A 351 -3.36 15.36 4.78
N ILE A 352 -3.56 16.68 4.73
CA ILE A 352 -3.11 17.50 3.61
C ILE A 352 -1.68 17.95 3.92
N SER A 353 -0.74 17.62 3.04
CA SER A 353 0.65 18.06 3.14
C SER A 353 0.78 19.58 2.98
N GLU A 354 1.95 20.14 3.31
CA GLU A 354 2.24 21.56 3.11
C GLU A 354 2.08 22.00 1.64
N CYS A 355 2.26 21.08 0.69
CA CYS A 355 2.09 21.31 -0.74
C CYS A 355 0.63 21.17 -1.23
N GLY A 356 -0.32 20.85 -0.35
CA GLY A 356 -1.74 20.68 -0.72
C GLY A 356 -2.14 19.25 -1.14
N HIS A 357 -1.18 18.32 -1.22
CA HIS A 357 -1.46 16.92 -1.56
C HIS A 357 -2.13 16.18 -0.40
N VAL A 358 -3.04 15.25 -0.73
CA VAL A 358 -3.57 14.27 0.21
C VAL A 358 -2.54 13.17 0.40
N VAL A 359 -2.11 12.94 1.63
CA VAL A 359 -1.09 11.95 1.97
C VAL A 359 -1.52 11.09 3.16
N TYR A 360 -1.04 9.86 3.18
CA TYR A 360 -1.06 8.99 4.37
C TYR A 360 0.33 8.96 5.00
N GLN A 361 0.43 9.29 6.28
CA GLN A 361 1.65 9.26 7.06
C GLN A 361 1.58 8.08 8.04
N PRO A 362 2.30 6.98 7.80
CA PRO A 362 2.33 5.85 8.72
C PRO A 362 2.97 6.25 10.07
N ASP A 363 2.46 5.68 11.16
CA ASP A 363 3.06 5.73 12.49
C ASP A 363 3.26 4.30 13.02
N PRO A 364 4.52 3.80 13.04
CA PRO A 364 4.85 2.50 13.58
C PRO A 364 4.38 2.27 15.01
N LYS A 365 4.29 3.32 15.84
CA LYS A 365 3.83 3.19 17.23
C LYS A 365 2.35 2.82 17.28
N LEU A 366 1.53 3.44 16.44
CA LEU A 366 0.11 3.09 16.31
C LEU A 366 -0.07 1.68 15.76
N ALA A 367 0.86 1.21 14.95
CA ALA A 367 0.90 -0.17 14.45
C ALA A 367 1.32 -1.21 15.51
N GLY A 368 1.59 -0.79 16.75
CA GLY A 368 2.10 -1.67 17.81
C GLY A 368 3.56 -2.10 17.60
N LEU A 369 4.29 -1.42 16.72
CA LEU A 369 5.67 -1.76 16.37
C LEU A 369 6.64 -0.80 17.03
N TYR A 370 7.57 -1.36 17.79
CA TYR A 370 8.70 -0.61 18.32
C TYR A 370 9.89 -0.72 17.36
N LEU A 371 10.22 0.38 16.71
CA LEU A 371 11.38 0.49 15.82
C LEU A 371 12.52 1.18 16.56
N PHE A 372 13.62 0.46 16.76
CA PHE A 372 14.83 1.06 17.32
C PHE A 372 15.30 2.24 16.46
N GLY A 373 15.58 3.37 17.10
CA GLY A 373 16.07 4.60 16.46
C GLY A 373 14.98 5.61 16.13
N THR A 374 13.77 5.17 15.78
CA THR A 374 12.65 6.06 15.40
C THR A 374 11.55 6.11 16.47
N SER A 375 11.26 4.99 17.13
CA SER A 375 10.34 4.93 18.26
C SER A 375 11.03 5.40 19.54
N ARG A 376 10.55 6.51 20.13
CA ARG A 376 10.97 6.97 21.46
C ARG A 376 10.08 6.38 22.56
N ALA A 377 10.70 5.83 23.60
CA ALA A 377 10.05 5.44 24.85
C ALA A 377 10.45 6.41 25.95
N ALA A 378 9.58 7.39 26.26
CA ALA A 378 9.92 8.51 27.14
C ALA A 378 10.42 8.10 28.54
N TRP A 379 9.94 6.98 29.07
CA TRP A 379 10.41 6.42 30.34
C TRP A 379 11.84 5.88 30.23
N ALA A 380 12.15 5.13 29.17
CA ALA A 380 13.48 4.59 28.92
C ALA A 380 14.49 5.72 28.66
N ASP A 381 14.07 6.74 27.89
CA ASP A 381 14.87 7.96 27.67
C ASP A 381 15.16 8.69 28.99
N SER A 382 14.18 8.73 29.90
CA SER A 382 14.34 9.37 31.21
C SER A 382 15.28 8.60 32.13
N ILE A 383 15.19 7.27 32.15
CA ILE A 383 16.15 6.42 32.86
C ILE A 383 17.55 6.60 32.27
N GLY A 384 17.68 6.56 30.93
CA GLY A 384 18.97 6.76 30.26
C GLY A 384 19.60 8.11 30.59
N ARG A 385 18.82 9.20 30.56
CA ARG A 385 19.26 10.53 31.00
C ARG A 385 19.71 10.53 32.46
N LEU A 386 18.94 9.91 33.35
CA LEU A 386 19.29 9.82 34.77
C LEU A 386 20.59 9.04 34.97
N THR A 387 20.79 7.91 34.28
CA THR A 387 22.02 7.12 34.35
C THR A 387 23.23 7.95 33.91
N VAL A 388 23.13 8.68 32.80
CA VAL A 388 24.21 9.56 32.33
C VAL A 388 24.52 10.64 33.38
N LEU A 389 23.49 11.26 33.97
CA LEU A 389 23.68 12.27 35.03
C LEU A 389 24.36 11.69 36.27
N LEU A 390 23.98 10.48 36.70
CA LEU A 390 24.58 9.80 37.85
C LEU A 390 26.05 9.44 37.60
N VAL A 391 26.37 8.95 36.39
CA VAL A 391 27.76 8.66 36.00
C VAL A 391 28.60 9.93 36.00
N LEU A 392 28.09 11.02 35.39
CA LEU A 392 28.78 12.31 35.39
C LEU A 392 28.99 12.84 36.81
N ALA A 393 27.98 12.78 37.68
CA ALA A 393 28.08 13.18 39.07
C ALA A 393 29.16 12.35 39.81
N GLY A 394 29.21 11.04 39.59
CA GLY A 394 30.25 10.17 40.15
C GLY A 394 31.65 10.53 39.67
N VAL A 395 31.82 10.82 38.38
CA VAL A 395 33.09 11.27 37.80
C VAL A 395 33.53 12.61 38.40
N PHE A 396 32.63 13.60 38.49
CA PHE A 396 32.94 14.91 39.08
C PHE A 396 33.26 14.79 40.58
N LEU A 397 32.52 13.97 41.33
CA LEU A 397 32.79 13.73 42.74
C LEU A 397 34.18 13.11 42.92
N HIS A 398 34.50 12.06 42.14
CA HIS A 398 35.80 11.40 42.22
C HIS A 398 36.95 12.34 41.83
N ALA A 399 36.80 13.11 40.75
CA ALA A 399 37.78 14.10 40.31
C ALA A 399 37.96 15.23 41.36
N GLY A 400 36.86 15.72 41.93
CA GLY A 400 36.87 16.74 42.98
C GLY A 400 37.57 16.27 44.25
N LEU A 401 37.26 15.05 44.71
CA LEU A 401 37.94 14.42 45.85
C LEU A 401 39.45 14.30 45.62
N ARG A 402 39.89 13.90 44.42
CA ARG A 402 41.32 13.84 44.09
C ARG A 402 42.00 15.21 44.18
N LEU A 403 41.34 16.28 43.68
CA LEU A 403 41.89 17.64 43.75
C LEU A 403 41.99 18.14 45.19
N ILE A 404 40.96 17.91 46.00
CA ILE A 404 40.94 18.31 47.42
C ILE A 404 42.03 17.58 48.19
N LEU A 405 42.16 16.26 48.02
CA LEU A 405 43.20 15.46 48.68
C LEU A 405 44.61 15.87 48.24
N ALA A 406 44.81 16.16 46.95
CA ALA A 406 46.09 16.65 46.44
C ALA A 406 46.44 18.06 46.95
N GLN A 407 45.44 18.93 47.19
CA GLN A 407 45.67 20.23 47.82
C GLN A 407 45.96 20.11 49.31
N ALA A 408 45.32 19.16 50.01
CA ALA A 408 45.58 18.88 51.42
C ALA A 408 47.01 18.36 51.63
N SER A 409 47.46 17.39 50.83
CA SER A 409 48.83 16.86 50.93
C SER A 409 49.90 17.91 50.62
N ARG A 410 49.68 18.77 49.62
CA ARG A 410 50.60 19.90 49.31
C ARG A 410 50.64 20.98 50.40
N ARG A 411 49.60 21.09 51.24
CA ARG A 411 49.59 22.00 52.39
C ARG A 411 50.39 21.42 53.56
N GLU A 412 50.30 20.12 53.80
CA GLU A 412 51.11 19.42 54.81
C GLU A 412 52.60 19.40 54.46
N GLU A 413 52.98 19.31 53.17
CA GLU A 413 54.39 19.41 52.74
C GLU A 413 54.98 20.83 52.86
N ARG A 414 54.12 21.86 53.07
CA ARG A 414 54.53 23.28 53.18
C ARG A 414 54.52 23.83 54.62
N SER A 415 54.00 23.07 55.59
CA SER A 415 54.10 23.37 57.03
C SER A 415 55.24 22.58 57.65
#